data_AF-A0A498FNL3-F1
#
_entry.id   AF-A0A498FNL3-F1
#
_cell.length_a   1.000
_cell.length_b   1.000
_cell.length_c   1.000
_cell.angle_alpha   90.00
_cell.angle_beta   90.00
_cell.angle_gamma   90.00
#
_symmetry.space_group_name_H-M   'P 1'
#
loop_
_entity.id
_entity.type
_entity.pdbx_description
1 polymer ?
#
loop_
_entity_poly.entity_id
_entity_poly.type
_entity_poly.pdbx_seq_one_letter_code
_entity_poly.pdbx_strand_id
1 'polypeptide(L)'
;MTVAVLPLHHGSIIYPTRVPNAESKWPPDVVLKNSYDGELIRARIDAGWYRIGRRDEYDAEYHETGEQYGHFPTAVANIVDQQSFGYRQDGEPATMLSVADDPETIEVEPLDTGGILVQTWNQLPFGIYLSSGEAYRVRFSESTDQLSQPEPGIGRDSTSVVVEYRQDNVAEWEQKGYAVPTELPNLLPSVLGENSPVHVITDPSRERMAEAVEAHFDESEIYHVAQSETGEAVSERAAINNRTAFPPTHPVPAPLFE
;
A
#
# COMPACT_ATOMS: atom_id res chain seq x y z
N MET A 1 -16.46 -3.88 -5.54
CA MET A 1 -16.23 -2.43 -5.63
C MET A 1 -14.80 -2.21 -5.20
N THR A 2 -13.99 -1.57 -6.03
CA THR A 2 -12.53 -1.55 -5.91
C THR A 2 -12.05 -0.11 -6.08
N VAL A 3 -11.03 0.29 -5.34
CA VAL A 3 -10.42 1.62 -5.49
C VAL A 3 -8.90 1.48 -5.58
N ALA A 4 -8.27 2.24 -6.47
CA ALA A 4 -6.82 2.42 -6.43
C ALA A 4 -6.48 3.70 -5.67
N VAL A 5 -5.48 3.62 -4.80
CA VAL A 5 -4.91 4.76 -4.08
C VAL A 5 -3.51 4.99 -4.60
N LEU A 6 -3.29 6.16 -5.20
CA LEU A 6 -2.06 6.56 -5.86
C LEU A 6 -1.53 7.84 -5.20
N PRO A 7 -0.59 7.73 -4.25
CA PRO A 7 0.07 8.91 -3.68
C PRO A 7 1.06 9.59 -4.65
N LEU A 8 1.33 8.99 -5.83
CA LEU A 8 2.24 9.46 -6.88
C LEU A 8 3.61 9.89 -6.30
N HIS A 9 4.27 10.91 -6.87
CA HIS A 9 5.55 11.45 -6.40
C HIS A 9 5.48 12.14 -5.02
N HIS A 10 4.29 12.21 -4.42
CA HIS A 10 4.05 13.03 -3.25
C HIS A 10 3.88 12.23 -1.96
N GLY A 11 3.82 10.89 -2.01
CA GLY A 11 3.62 10.07 -0.83
C GLY A 11 4.05 8.61 -0.95
N SER A 12 4.17 7.94 0.20
CA SER A 12 4.29 6.48 0.30
C SER A 12 3.06 5.88 0.98
N ILE A 13 2.75 4.62 0.67
CA ILE A 13 1.82 3.83 1.46
C ILE A 13 2.59 3.19 2.61
N ILE A 14 2.10 3.38 3.83
CA ILE A 14 2.71 2.83 5.04
C ILE A 14 1.85 1.71 5.61
N TYR A 15 2.46 0.57 5.90
CA TYR A 15 1.86 -0.53 6.65
C TYR A 15 2.38 -0.53 8.11
N PRO A 16 1.49 -0.64 9.12
CA PRO A 16 1.91 -0.63 10.52
C PRO A 16 2.54 -1.94 10.97
N THR A 17 3.71 -1.84 11.58
CA THR A 17 4.31 -2.97 12.29
C THR A 17 3.83 -3.06 13.73
N ARG A 18 3.39 -1.92 14.30
CA ARG A 18 2.93 -1.75 15.68
C ARG A 18 1.66 -0.86 15.71
N VAL A 19 0.77 -1.15 16.67
CA VAL A 19 -0.64 -0.75 16.89
C VAL A 19 -0.93 -1.25 18.31
N PRO A 20 -1.15 -0.45 19.33
CA PRO A 20 -1.31 -0.98 20.69
C PRO A 20 -2.41 -2.03 20.78
N ASN A 21 -2.21 -3.03 21.64
CA ASN A 21 -3.22 -4.04 22.01
C ASN A 21 -3.63 -5.07 20.93
N ALA A 22 -2.86 -5.26 19.86
CA ALA A 22 -3.06 -6.36 18.89
C ALA A 22 -1.80 -7.25 18.71
N GLU A 23 -1.97 -8.57 18.59
CA GLU A 23 -0.86 -9.55 18.46
C GLU A 23 -0.25 -9.66 17.05
N SER A 24 -0.94 -9.19 16.01
CA SER A 24 -0.37 -8.98 14.66
C SER A 24 -1.21 -7.94 13.91
N LYS A 25 -0.54 -7.03 13.21
CA LYS A 25 -1.07 -5.68 12.88
C LYS A 25 -0.95 -5.30 11.41
N TRP A 26 -0.44 -6.25 10.64
CA TRP A 26 -0.32 -6.15 9.21
C TRP A 26 -1.65 -6.44 8.55
N PRO A 27 -1.96 -5.79 7.42
CA PRO A 27 -3.09 -6.26 6.62
C PRO A 27 -2.85 -7.72 6.22
N PRO A 28 -3.86 -8.60 6.39
CA PRO A 28 -3.80 -9.98 5.89
C PRO A 28 -3.51 -10.09 4.39
N ASP A 29 -3.73 -9.02 3.63
CA ASP A 29 -3.65 -8.99 2.18
C ASP A 29 -3.08 -7.64 1.70
N VAL A 30 -2.11 -7.66 0.80
CA VAL A 30 -1.60 -6.47 0.10
C VAL A 30 -1.69 -6.72 -1.38
N VAL A 31 -2.30 -5.81 -2.12
CA VAL A 31 -2.39 -5.89 -3.59
C VAL A 31 -1.79 -4.63 -4.16
N LEU A 32 -0.72 -4.79 -4.93
CA LEU A 32 -0.14 -3.76 -5.77
C LEU A 32 -0.69 -3.93 -7.18
N LYS A 33 -0.94 -2.81 -7.84
CA LYS A 33 -1.35 -2.79 -9.24
C LYS A 33 -0.38 -1.94 -10.03
N ASN A 34 0.14 -2.51 -11.12
CA ASN A 34 0.97 -1.79 -12.07
C ASN A 34 0.09 -0.97 -13.04
N SER A 35 0.43 0.31 -13.24
CA SER A 35 -0.29 1.23 -14.13
C SER A 35 0.01 1.00 -15.61
N TYR A 36 1.18 0.45 -15.96
CA TYR A 36 1.63 0.29 -17.35
C TYR A 36 1.03 -0.92 -18.05
N ASP A 37 1.05 -2.09 -17.40
CA ASP A 37 0.55 -3.34 -17.99
C ASP A 37 -0.78 -3.81 -17.39
N GLY A 38 -1.16 -3.27 -16.22
CA GLY A 38 -2.38 -3.65 -15.50
C GLY A 38 -2.21 -4.91 -14.64
N GLU A 39 -0.99 -5.46 -14.51
CA GLU A 39 -0.70 -6.62 -13.66
C GLU A 39 -1.04 -6.29 -12.20
N LEU A 40 -1.61 -7.28 -11.51
CA LEU A 40 -1.80 -7.24 -10.07
C LEU A 40 -0.93 -8.28 -9.40
N ILE A 41 -0.18 -7.85 -8.40
CA ILE A 41 0.57 -8.75 -7.52
C ILE A 41 0.06 -8.61 -6.09
N ARG A 42 -0.19 -9.77 -5.49
CA ARG A 42 -0.77 -9.89 -4.17
C ARG A 42 0.13 -10.66 -3.22
N ALA A 43 0.33 -10.16 -2.01
CA ALA A 43 0.80 -10.94 -0.87
C ALA A 43 -0.38 -11.18 0.09
N ARG A 44 -0.75 -12.45 0.32
CA ARG A 44 -1.87 -12.80 1.20
C ARG A 44 -1.46 -13.86 2.21
N ILE A 45 -1.88 -13.69 3.47
CA ILE A 45 -1.73 -14.73 4.48
C ILE A 45 -2.72 -15.90 4.24
N ASP A 46 -2.18 -17.10 4.12
CA ASP A 46 -2.91 -18.36 4.00
C ASP A 46 -2.20 -19.45 4.81
N ALA A 47 -2.95 -20.12 5.69
CA ALA A 47 -2.44 -21.18 6.57
C ALA A 47 -1.15 -20.82 7.35
N GLY A 48 -1.03 -19.55 7.79
CA GLY A 48 0.09 -19.07 8.59
C GLY A 48 1.31 -18.58 7.80
N TRP A 49 1.24 -18.59 6.47
CA TRP A 49 2.31 -18.11 5.59
C TRP A 49 1.76 -17.09 4.60
N TYR A 50 2.56 -16.11 4.22
CA TYR A 50 2.24 -15.24 3.10
C TYR A 50 2.54 -15.94 1.78
N ARG A 51 1.58 -15.95 0.87
CA ARG A 51 1.70 -16.46 -0.50
C ARG A 51 1.57 -15.34 -1.50
N ILE A 52 2.34 -15.46 -2.59
CA ILE A 52 2.37 -14.47 -3.66
C ILE A 52 1.57 -14.97 -4.86
N GLY A 53 0.56 -14.20 -5.21
CA GLY A 53 -0.27 -14.42 -6.39
C GLY A 53 -0.10 -13.30 -7.41
N ARG A 54 -0.21 -13.64 -8.70
CA ARG A 54 -0.25 -12.72 -9.83
C ARG A 54 -1.56 -12.87 -10.59
N ARG A 55 -2.06 -11.78 -11.16
CA ARG A 55 -3.29 -11.77 -11.94
C ARG A 55 -3.26 -10.63 -12.96
N ASP A 56 -3.54 -10.93 -14.22
CA ASP A 56 -3.77 -9.88 -15.22
C ASP A 56 -5.11 -9.19 -14.96
N GLU A 57 -5.24 -7.91 -15.32
CA GLU A 57 -6.42 -7.10 -14.99
C GLU A 57 -7.77 -7.76 -15.31
N TYR A 58 -7.85 -8.46 -16.43
CA TYR A 58 -9.07 -9.07 -16.93
C TYR A 58 -9.28 -10.52 -16.48
N ASP A 59 -8.31 -11.10 -15.79
CA ASP A 59 -8.41 -12.47 -15.29
C ASP A 59 -9.28 -12.55 -14.04
N ALA A 60 -10.00 -13.66 -13.92
CA ALA A 60 -10.91 -13.88 -12.80
C ALA A 60 -10.16 -14.27 -11.51
N GLU A 61 -9.02 -14.97 -11.64
CA GLU A 61 -8.36 -15.65 -10.53
C GLU A 61 -6.89 -15.27 -10.44
N TYR A 62 -6.34 -15.31 -9.22
CA TYR A 62 -4.90 -15.18 -9.01
C TYR A 62 -4.21 -16.51 -9.23
N HIS A 63 -3.11 -16.49 -9.96
CA HIS A 63 -2.18 -17.59 -10.11
C HIS A 63 -1.08 -17.48 -9.05
N GLU A 64 -0.95 -18.49 -8.20
CA GLU A 64 0.13 -18.55 -7.20
C GLU A 64 1.47 -18.75 -7.93
N THR A 65 2.43 -17.86 -7.68
CA THR A 65 3.66 -17.75 -8.49
C THR A 65 4.93 -17.66 -7.65
N GLY A 66 4.83 -17.74 -6.32
CA GLY A 66 5.97 -17.49 -5.43
C GLY A 66 6.17 -18.52 -4.33
N GLU A 67 7.25 -18.26 -3.57
CA GLU A 67 7.56 -18.97 -2.33
C GLU A 67 6.59 -18.62 -1.21
N GLN A 68 6.56 -19.46 -0.17
CA GLN A 68 5.84 -19.18 1.06
C GLN A 68 6.75 -18.36 1.98
N TYR A 69 6.29 -17.17 2.36
CA TYR A 69 7.04 -16.26 3.23
C TYR A 69 6.49 -16.32 4.65
N GLY A 70 7.38 -16.52 5.63
CA GLY A 70 6.99 -16.57 7.04
C GLY A 70 6.70 -15.20 7.65
N HIS A 71 7.24 -14.15 7.06
CA HIS A 71 7.20 -12.80 7.61
C HIS A 71 6.63 -11.80 6.59
N PHE A 72 5.74 -10.92 7.06
CA PHE A 72 5.09 -9.89 6.24
C PHE A 72 6.10 -8.94 5.56
N PRO A 73 7.12 -8.41 6.24
CA PRO A 73 8.09 -7.52 5.60
C PRO A 73 8.75 -8.14 4.37
N THR A 74 9.15 -9.41 4.47
CA THR A 74 9.75 -10.15 3.35
C THR A 74 8.77 -10.35 2.20
N ALA A 75 7.51 -10.67 2.51
CA ALA A 75 6.47 -10.83 1.49
C ALA A 75 6.20 -9.52 0.74
N VAL A 76 6.11 -8.39 1.45
CA VAL A 76 5.92 -7.07 0.84
C VAL A 76 7.14 -6.67 0.00
N ALA A 77 8.35 -6.82 0.53
CA ALA A 77 9.58 -6.53 -0.20
C ALA A 77 9.65 -7.34 -1.51
N ASN A 78 9.18 -8.60 -1.49
CA ASN A 78 9.15 -9.43 -2.67
C ASN A 78 8.13 -8.98 -3.73
N ILE A 79 6.90 -8.62 -3.35
CA ILE A 79 5.92 -8.13 -4.34
C ILE A 79 6.31 -6.77 -4.91
N VAL A 80 6.96 -5.93 -4.10
CA VAL A 80 7.49 -4.64 -4.52
C VAL A 80 8.61 -4.82 -5.55
N ASP A 81 9.57 -5.70 -5.28
CA ASP A 81 10.65 -6.05 -6.23
C ASP A 81 10.10 -6.59 -7.57
N GLN A 82 9.07 -7.42 -7.50
CA GLN A 82 8.44 -8.00 -8.68
C GLN A 82 7.69 -6.98 -9.54
N GLN A 83 7.23 -5.88 -8.96
CA GLN A 83 6.50 -4.80 -9.64
C GLN A 83 7.35 -3.55 -9.88
N SER A 84 8.61 -3.54 -9.45
CA SER A 84 9.52 -2.39 -9.53
C SER A 84 9.02 -1.15 -8.77
N PHE A 85 8.35 -1.37 -7.63
CA PHE A 85 8.00 -0.30 -6.69
C PHE A 85 9.21 0.04 -5.79
N GLY A 86 9.17 1.18 -5.11
CA GLY A 86 10.16 1.52 -4.09
C GLY A 86 9.80 0.88 -2.74
N TYR A 87 10.81 0.45 -1.98
CA TYR A 87 10.61 -0.16 -0.66
C TYR A 87 11.50 0.51 0.38
N ARG A 88 10.91 0.92 1.51
CA ARG A 88 11.65 1.44 2.66
C ARG A 88 11.24 0.76 3.95
N GLN A 89 12.18 0.73 4.87
CA GLN A 89 11.98 0.34 6.25
C GLN A 89 12.51 1.43 7.14
N ASP A 90 11.67 1.91 8.06
CA ASP A 90 12.05 2.95 9.04
C ASP A 90 12.64 4.21 8.39
N GLY A 91 12.11 4.58 7.22
CA GLY A 91 12.59 5.72 6.45
C GLY A 91 13.88 5.49 5.67
N GLU A 92 14.44 4.28 5.64
CA GLU A 92 15.64 3.96 4.85
C GLU A 92 15.30 3.05 3.66
N PRO A 93 15.88 3.30 2.47
CA PRO A 93 15.75 2.40 1.32
C PRO A 93 16.15 0.97 1.67
N ALA A 94 15.33 0.00 1.28
CA ALA A 94 15.57 -1.41 1.56
C ALA A 94 15.31 -2.27 0.32
N THR A 95 15.96 -3.43 0.26
CA THR A 95 15.75 -4.45 -0.78
C THR A 95 15.29 -5.75 -0.15
N MET A 96 14.80 -6.70 -0.96
CA MET A 96 14.48 -8.06 -0.49
C MET A 96 15.66 -8.74 0.24
N LEU A 97 16.91 -8.39 -0.09
CA LEU A 97 18.11 -8.98 0.52
C LEU A 97 18.51 -8.34 1.86
N SER A 98 17.94 -7.18 2.20
CA SER A 98 18.29 -6.37 3.37
C SER A 98 17.12 -6.12 4.31
N VAL A 99 16.06 -6.92 4.22
CA VAL A 99 14.85 -6.80 5.04
C VAL A 99 15.20 -7.05 6.51
N ALA A 100 14.92 -6.07 7.37
CA ALA A 100 14.95 -6.25 8.81
C ALA A 100 13.78 -7.12 9.29
N ASP A 101 14.01 -7.91 10.34
CA ASP A 101 13.02 -8.87 10.86
C ASP A 101 11.81 -8.18 11.51
N ASP A 102 12.00 -7.00 12.13
CA ASP A 102 10.98 -6.28 12.90
C ASP A 102 11.06 -4.75 12.73
N PRO A 103 10.80 -4.18 11.53
CA PRO A 103 10.78 -2.74 11.34
C PRO A 103 9.70 -2.05 12.19
N GLU A 104 9.75 -0.73 12.36
CA GLU A 104 8.69 0.12 12.92
C GLU A 104 7.70 0.64 11.87
N THR A 105 8.20 0.88 10.65
CA THR A 105 7.37 1.20 9.48
C THR A 105 7.83 0.43 8.24
N ILE A 106 6.86 0.04 7.41
CA ILE A 106 7.11 -0.44 6.05
C ILE A 106 6.45 0.52 5.09
N GLU A 107 7.20 0.99 4.11
CA GLU A 107 6.72 1.93 3.11
C GLU A 107 6.84 1.34 1.71
N VAL A 108 5.78 1.51 0.92
CA VAL A 108 5.75 1.20 -0.50
C VAL A 108 5.57 2.49 -1.27
N GLU A 109 6.58 2.84 -2.06
CA GLU A 109 6.58 4.03 -2.91
C GLU A 109 6.11 3.64 -4.32
N PRO A 110 5.13 4.36 -4.90
CA PRO A 110 4.54 3.98 -6.16
C PRO A 110 5.49 4.10 -7.37
N LEU A 111 6.72 4.65 -7.22
CA LEU A 111 7.76 4.89 -8.25
C LEU A 111 7.19 4.89 -9.68
N ASP A 112 6.13 5.64 -9.92
CA ASP A 112 5.52 5.82 -11.24
C ASP A 112 4.90 4.58 -11.87
N THR A 113 4.96 3.47 -11.16
CA THR A 113 4.60 2.14 -11.61
C THR A 113 3.22 1.74 -11.14
N GLY A 114 2.56 2.50 -10.25
CA GLY A 114 1.14 2.31 -9.95
C GLY A 114 0.74 2.65 -8.52
N GLY A 115 -0.06 1.79 -7.87
CA GLY A 115 -0.56 2.08 -6.53
C GLY A 115 -1.10 0.84 -5.82
N ILE A 116 -1.66 1.06 -4.63
CA ILE A 116 -2.35 -0.01 -3.91
C ILE A 116 -3.78 -0.13 -4.41
N LEU A 117 -4.25 -1.37 -4.54
CA LEU A 117 -5.62 -1.65 -4.92
C LEU A 117 -6.39 -2.13 -3.71
N VAL A 118 -7.38 -1.38 -3.23
CA VAL A 118 -8.23 -1.78 -2.11
C VAL A 118 -9.54 -2.36 -2.64
N GLN A 119 -9.65 -3.68 -2.55
CA GLN A 119 -10.80 -4.48 -3.00
C GLN A 119 -11.59 -5.04 -1.82
N THR A 120 -10.91 -5.36 -0.71
CA THR A 120 -11.51 -6.02 0.45
C THR A 120 -10.98 -5.45 1.77
N TRP A 121 -11.70 -5.72 2.85
CA TRP A 121 -11.31 -5.30 4.20
C TRP A 121 -10.04 -6.00 4.72
N ASN A 122 -9.58 -7.08 4.08
CA ASN A 122 -8.32 -7.76 4.43
C ASN A 122 -7.08 -6.91 4.12
N GLN A 123 -7.25 -5.78 3.43
CA GLN A 123 -6.15 -4.90 3.02
C GLN A 123 -6.00 -3.69 3.94
N LEU A 124 -6.74 -3.69 5.06
CA LEU A 124 -6.62 -2.75 6.15
C LEU A 124 -5.84 -3.39 7.31
N PRO A 125 -5.10 -2.60 8.11
CA PRO A 125 -4.93 -1.15 7.99
C PRO A 125 -3.81 -0.76 7.00
N PHE A 126 -3.89 0.47 6.49
CA PHE A 126 -2.79 1.14 5.80
C PHE A 126 -2.85 2.64 6.09
N GLY A 127 -1.74 3.33 5.90
CA GLY A 127 -1.71 4.78 5.88
C GLY A 127 -1.03 5.31 4.63
N ILE A 128 -1.18 6.61 4.44
CA ILE A 128 -0.57 7.36 3.35
C ILE A 128 0.24 8.46 4.01
N TYR A 129 1.53 8.50 3.76
CA TYR A 129 2.40 9.55 4.25
C TYR A 129 2.89 10.40 3.10
N LEU A 130 2.73 11.71 3.22
CA LEU A 130 3.05 12.67 2.19
C LEU A 130 4.37 13.37 2.49
N SER A 131 5.09 13.74 1.43
CA SER A 131 6.29 14.58 1.49
C SER A 131 6.09 15.93 2.18
N SER A 132 4.85 16.43 2.22
CA SER A 132 4.46 17.64 2.96
C SER A 132 4.46 17.45 4.48
N GLY A 133 4.65 16.23 4.98
CA GLY A 133 4.48 15.84 6.38
C GLY A 133 3.02 15.56 6.76
N GLU A 134 2.11 15.58 5.80
CA GLU A 134 0.72 15.18 6.04
C GLU A 134 0.59 13.66 6.00
N ALA A 135 -0.24 13.12 6.88
CA ALA A 135 -0.49 11.69 6.96
C ALA A 135 -1.99 11.42 7.03
N TYR A 136 -2.40 10.36 6.34
CA TYR A 136 -3.72 9.76 6.47
C TYR A 136 -3.57 8.33 6.97
N ARG A 137 -4.50 7.87 7.78
CA ARG A 137 -4.58 6.45 8.14
C ARG A 137 -5.99 5.92 7.96
N VAL A 138 -6.07 4.70 7.45
CA VAL A 138 -7.30 3.97 7.19
C VAL A 138 -7.28 2.70 8.03
N ARG A 139 -8.21 2.60 8.98
CA ARG A 139 -8.26 1.48 9.92
C ARG A 139 -9.69 1.18 10.34
N PHE A 140 -9.86 0.04 10.99
CA PHE A 140 -11.08 -0.24 11.72
C PHE A 140 -11.21 0.69 12.93
N SER A 141 -12.44 1.13 13.21
CA SER A 141 -12.79 1.91 14.40
C SER A 141 -12.59 1.09 15.66
N GLU A 142 -11.94 1.67 16.67
CA GLU A 142 -11.85 1.11 18.03
C GLU A 142 -13.20 1.09 18.75
N SER A 143 -14.20 1.87 18.31
CA SER A 143 -15.53 1.94 18.94
C SER A 143 -16.37 0.66 18.82
N THR A 144 -15.76 -0.46 18.40
CA THR A 144 -16.35 -1.79 18.41
C THR A 144 -15.89 -2.55 19.67
N ASP A 145 -15.90 -1.89 20.82
CA ASP A 145 -15.78 -2.57 22.10
C ASP A 145 -17.03 -3.45 22.33
N GLN A 146 -16.80 -4.72 22.69
CA GLN A 146 -17.75 -5.70 23.24
C GLN A 146 -18.46 -6.71 22.32
N LEU A 147 -17.80 -7.28 21.30
CA LEU A 147 -18.11 -8.67 20.95
C LEU A 147 -16.82 -9.47 20.81
N SER A 148 -16.47 -10.12 21.92
CA SER A 148 -15.87 -11.45 22.03
C SER A 148 -15.39 -12.07 20.72
N GLN A 149 -14.09 -12.40 20.67
CA GLN A 149 -13.42 -13.37 19.77
C GLN A 149 -14.23 -13.79 18.52
N PRO A 150 -13.81 -13.41 17.30
CA PRO A 150 -14.54 -13.83 16.12
C PRO A 150 -14.38 -15.34 15.94
N GLU A 151 -15.45 -16.10 16.18
CA GLU A 151 -15.58 -17.42 15.59
C GLU A 151 -15.64 -17.25 14.05
N PRO A 152 -15.03 -18.17 13.27
CA PRO A 152 -15.08 -18.08 11.82
C PRO A 152 -16.53 -18.20 11.33
N GLY A 153 -17.07 -17.14 10.73
CA GLY A 153 -18.38 -17.19 10.05
C GLY A 153 -19.44 -16.19 10.50
N ILE A 154 -19.17 -15.31 11.47
CA ILE A 154 -20.10 -14.22 11.84
C ILE A 154 -19.67 -12.93 11.15
N GLY A 155 -20.56 -12.36 10.33
CA GLY A 155 -20.29 -11.21 9.46
C GLY A 155 -19.87 -9.95 10.24
N ARG A 156 -18.79 -9.31 9.80
CA ARG A 156 -18.26 -8.03 10.29
C ARG A 156 -19.13 -6.82 9.88
N ASP A 157 -20.45 -6.96 9.83
CA ASP A 157 -21.36 -5.92 9.32
C ASP A 157 -21.47 -4.69 10.24
N SER A 158 -20.86 -4.74 11.43
CA SER A 158 -20.81 -3.64 12.42
C SER A 158 -19.42 -3.02 12.59
N THR A 159 -18.39 -3.54 11.91
CA THR A 159 -17.04 -2.97 12.01
C THR A 159 -16.91 -1.78 11.07
N SER A 160 -16.97 -0.57 11.61
CA SER A 160 -16.74 0.65 10.81
C SER A 160 -15.27 0.83 10.48
N VAL A 161 -14.99 1.40 9.32
CA VAL A 161 -13.68 1.93 8.91
C VAL A 161 -13.69 3.42 9.15
N VAL A 162 -12.59 3.95 9.66
CA VAL A 162 -12.35 5.39 9.83
C VAL A 162 -11.18 5.82 8.96
N VAL A 163 -11.28 7.03 8.43
CA VAL A 163 -10.17 7.73 7.80
C VAL A 163 -9.83 8.92 8.68
N GLU A 164 -8.60 8.94 9.16
CA GLU A 164 -8.07 10.01 10.01
C GLU A 164 -6.93 10.72 9.30
N TYR A 165 -6.71 11.96 9.67
CA TYR A 165 -5.68 12.85 9.16
C TYR A 165 -4.84 13.39 10.30
N ARG A 166 -3.55 13.55 10.06
CA ARG A 166 -2.61 14.19 10.99
C ARG A 166 -1.55 14.94 10.19
N GLN A 167 -1.16 16.11 10.67
CA GLN A 167 0.03 16.80 10.19
C GLN A 167 1.21 16.41 11.10
N ASP A 168 2.42 16.25 10.55
CA ASP A 168 3.61 15.69 11.23
C ASP A 168 3.87 16.25 12.64
N ASN A 169 3.65 17.57 12.83
CA ASN A 169 3.90 18.26 14.10
C ASN A 169 2.69 18.29 15.06
N VAL A 170 1.63 17.57 14.77
CA VAL A 170 0.39 17.52 15.57
C VAL A 170 0.27 16.14 16.21
N ALA A 171 0.11 16.09 17.53
CA ALA A 171 0.05 14.82 18.26
C ALA A 171 -1.27 14.05 18.02
N GLU A 172 -2.38 14.75 17.83
CA GLU A 172 -3.71 14.17 17.74
C GLU A 172 -4.15 13.90 16.30
N TRP A 173 -4.82 12.77 16.09
CA TRP A 173 -5.46 12.40 14.83
C TRP A 173 -6.84 13.03 14.71
N GLU A 174 -7.11 13.70 13.60
CA GLU A 174 -8.42 14.24 13.27
C GLU A 174 -9.21 13.23 12.43
N GLN A 175 -10.36 12.77 12.92
CA GLN A 175 -11.25 11.91 12.12
C GLN A 175 -11.90 12.72 11.00
N LYS A 176 -11.60 12.38 9.74
CA LYS A 176 -12.16 13.03 8.55
C LYS A 176 -13.40 12.32 8.03
N GLY A 177 -13.54 11.02 8.32
CA GLY A 177 -14.72 10.29 7.91
C GLY A 177 -14.80 8.89 8.50
N TYR A 178 -16.00 8.30 8.38
CA TYR A 178 -16.30 6.95 8.83
C TYR A 178 -17.30 6.32 7.85
N ALA A 179 -17.16 5.01 7.61
CA ALA A 179 -18.09 4.24 6.77
C ALA A 179 -18.02 2.75 7.12
N VAL A 180 -18.90 1.93 6.55
CA VAL A 180 -18.68 0.47 6.53
C VAL A 180 -17.61 0.11 5.48
N PRO A 181 -16.90 -1.03 5.59
CA PRO A 181 -15.78 -1.34 4.69
C PRO A 181 -16.15 -1.36 3.20
N THR A 182 -17.39 -1.75 2.88
CA THR A 182 -17.91 -1.78 1.50
C THR A 182 -18.07 -0.39 0.88
N GLU A 183 -18.17 0.65 1.70
CA GLU A 183 -18.32 2.04 1.29
C GLU A 183 -16.98 2.79 1.23
N LEU A 184 -15.87 2.14 1.60
CA LEU A 184 -14.53 2.74 1.54
C LEU A 184 -14.19 3.34 0.16
N PRO A 185 -14.56 2.73 -0.98
CA PRO A 185 -14.33 3.34 -2.30
C PRO A 185 -15.09 4.65 -2.54
N ASN A 186 -16.15 4.94 -1.78
CA ASN A 186 -16.83 6.25 -1.81
C ASN A 186 -16.25 7.22 -0.78
N LEU A 187 -15.82 6.70 0.37
CA LEU A 187 -15.27 7.49 1.46
C LEU A 187 -13.92 8.12 1.08
N LEU A 188 -12.98 7.33 0.55
CA LEU A 188 -11.62 7.81 0.26
C LEU A 188 -11.59 9.00 -0.72
N PRO A 189 -12.28 8.96 -1.89
CA PRO A 189 -12.35 10.12 -2.77
C PRO A 189 -12.97 11.34 -2.08
N SER A 190 -13.98 11.15 -1.23
CA SER A 190 -14.65 12.27 -0.55
C SER A 190 -13.78 12.94 0.52
N VAL A 191 -12.90 12.18 1.18
CA VAL A 191 -12.01 12.67 2.24
C VAL A 191 -10.76 13.30 1.68
N LEU A 192 -10.15 12.67 0.66
CA LEU A 192 -8.94 13.18 0.02
C LEU A 192 -9.26 14.32 -0.94
N GLY A 193 -10.37 14.24 -1.69
CA GLY A 193 -10.81 15.30 -2.60
C GLY A 193 -9.95 15.44 -3.86
N GLU A 194 -10.38 16.30 -4.79
CA GLU A 194 -9.78 16.44 -6.12
C GLU A 194 -8.42 17.15 -6.13
N ASN A 195 -8.12 17.95 -5.09
CA ASN A 195 -6.86 18.70 -4.99
C ASN A 195 -5.83 18.05 -4.06
N SER A 196 -6.10 16.83 -3.58
CA SER A 196 -5.13 16.10 -2.78
C SER A 196 -3.97 15.62 -3.64
N PRO A 197 -2.74 15.60 -3.11
CA PRO A 197 -1.62 14.93 -3.76
C PRO A 197 -1.80 13.41 -3.84
N VAL A 198 -2.85 12.85 -3.23
CA VAL A 198 -3.27 11.45 -3.34
C VAL A 198 -4.44 11.34 -4.31
N HIS A 199 -4.20 10.66 -5.43
CA HIS A 199 -5.24 10.36 -6.39
C HIS A 199 -5.96 9.07 -6.03
N VAL A 200 -7.29 9.12 -6.05
CA VAL A 200 -8.14 7.98 -5.73
C VAL A 200 -9.01 7.66 -6.95
N ILE A 201 -8.87 6.44 -7.47
CA ILE A 201 -9.55 6.01 -8.70
C ILE A 201 -10.54 4.90 -8.38
N THR A 202 -11.83 5.18 -8.55
CA THR A 202 -12.95 4.26 -8.23
C THR A 202 -13.25 3.24 -9.33
N ASP A 203 -12.75 3.49 -10.55
CA ASP A 203 -12.69 2.53 -11.65
C ASP A 203 -11.23 2.36 -12.06
N PRO A 204 -10.45 1.55 -11.31
CA PRO A 204 -9.01 1.49 -11.46
C PRO A 204 -8.63 0.62 -12.67
N SER A 205 -9.08 1.00 -13.86
CA SER A 205 -8.63 0.40 -15.11
C SER A 205 -7.16 0.74 -15.36
N ARG A 206 -6.42 -0.09 -16.08
CA ARG A 206 -5.04 0.25 -16.50
C ARG A 206 -5.00 1.62 -17.18
N GLU A 207 -5.90 1.89 -18.12
CA GLU A 207 -5.95 3.16 -18.85
C GLU A 207 -6.17 4.34 -17.89
N ARG A 208 -7.11 4.22 -16.95
CA ARG A 208 -7.39 5.29 -15.98
C ARG A 208 -6.23 5.56 -15.04
N MET A 209 -5.54 4.51 -14.61
CA MET A 209 -4.35 4.64 -13.78
C MET A 209 -3.20 5.26 -14.56
N ALA A 210 -2.97 4.82 -15.80
CA ALA A 210 -1.95 5.39 -16.68
C ALA A 210 -2.22 6.87 -16.95
N GLU A 211 -3.47 7.25 -17.28
CA GLU A 211 -3.87 8.66 -17.46
C GLU A 211 -3.56 9.50 -16.21
N ALA A 212 -3.86 8.98 -15.02
CA ALA A 212 -3.60 9.69 -13.77
C ALA A 212 -2.10 9.81 -13.46
N VAL A 213 -1.31 8.77 -13.74
CA VAL A 213 0.15 8.83 -13.61
C VAL A 213 0.71 9.85 -14.59
N GLU A 214 0.39 9.74 -15.88
CA GLU A 214 0.88 10.63 -16.95
C GLU A 214 0.50 12.11 -16.72
N ALA A 215 -0.74 12.40 -16.29
CA ALA A 215 -1.21 13.78 -16.09
C ALA A 215 -0.50 14.51 -14.96
N HIS A 216 0.04 13.76 -14.00
CA HIS A 216 0.69 14.29 -12.80
C HIS A 216 2.20 14.01 -12.81
N PHE A 217 2.70 13.52 -13.94
CA PHE A 217 4.10 13.20 -14.18
C PHE A 217 4.88 14.42 -14.65
N ASP A 218 6.05 14.65 -14.07
CA ASP A 218 7.05 15.51 -14.67
C ASP A 218 7.99 14.67 -15.54
N GLU A 219 7.96 14.89 -16.87
CA GLU A 219 8.82 14.16 -17.81
C GLU A 219 10.33 14.33 -17.50
N SER A 220 10.72 15.34 -16.73
CA SER A 220 12.11 15.55 -16.31
C SER A 220 12.58 14.60 -15.20
N GLU A 221 11.65 13.86 -14.58
CA GLU A 221 11.92 12.86 -13.55
C GLU A 221 11.78 11.40 -14.06
N ILE A 222 11.55 11.20 -15.38
CA ILE A 222 11.27 9.89 -15.96
C ILE A 222 12.41 8.88 -15.71
N TYR A 223 12.03 7.77 -15.08
CA TYR A 223 12.70 6.49 -15.26
C TYR A 223 11.81 5.56 -16.09
N HIS A 224 12.17 5.36 -17.35
CA HIS A 224 11.60 4.29 -18.15
C HIS A 224 12.13 2.95 -17.63
N VAL A 225 11.23 2.08 -17.17
CA VAL A 225 11.54 0.65 -17.02
C VAL A 225 11.81 0.12 -18.42
N ALA A 226 13.05 -0.26 -18.73
CA ALA A 226 13.34 -0.90 -20.00
C ALA A 226 12.68 -2.29 -20.00
N GLN A 227 11.80 -2.53 -20.96
CA GLN A 227 11.28 -3.87 -21.22
C GLN A 227 12.43 -4.72 -21.79
N SER A 228 13.15 -5.47 -20.96
CA SER A 228 14.14 -6.45 -21.46
C SER A 228 13.62 -7.89 -21.35
N GLU A 229 13.53 -8.55 -22.50
CA GLU A 229 13.17 -9.98 -22.62
C GLU A 229 14.30 -10.93 -22.15
N THR A 230 15.46 -10.42 -21.72
CA THR A 230 16.62 -11.26 -21.37
C THR A 230 17.52 -10.61 -20.32
N GLY A 231 17.59 -11.17 -19.10
CA GLY A 231 18.76 -11.16 -18.20
C GLY A 231 19.29 -9.84 -17.60
N GLU A 232 19.11 -8.69 -18.25
CA GLU A 232 19.48 -7.34 -17.75
C GLU A 232 18.49 -6.79 -16.72
N ALA A 233 17.28 -7.38 -16.67
CA ALA A 233 16.21 -7.03 -15.74
C ALA A 233 16.60 -7.08 -14.24
N VAL A 234 17.59 -7.90 -13.85
CA VAL A 234 18.01 -8.01 -12.43
C VAL A 234 18.83 -6.79 -12.00
N SER A 235 19.69 -6.24 -12.88
CA SER A 235 20.47 -5.05 -12.58
C SER A 235 19.63 -3.79 -12.60
N GLU A 236 18.63 -3.70 -13.49
CA GLU A 236 17.68 -2.58 -13.53
C GLU A 236 16.67 -2.64 -12.38
N ARG A 237 16.12 -3.81 -12.03
CA ARG A 237 15.28 -3.97 -10.83
C ARG A 237 16.04 -3.64 -9.55
N ALA A 238 17.30 -4.09 -9.44
CA ALA A 238 18.15 -3.70 -8.32
C ALA A 238 18.48 -2.19 -8.31
N ALA A 239 18.58 -1.54 -9.48
CA ALA A 239 18.80 -0.09 -9.58
C ALA A 239 17.54 0.71 -9.22
N ILE A 240 16.35 0.19 -9.52
CA ILE A 240 15.06 0.76 -9.12
C ILE A 240 14.84 0.58 -7.61
N ASN A 241 15.13 -0.60 -7.05
CA ASN A 241 15.04 -0.84 -5.61
C ASN A 241 16.03 0.00 -4.78
N ASN A 242 17.13 0.45 -5.38
CA ASN A 242 18.10 1.35 -4.74
C ASN A 242 17.73 2.84 -4.89
N ARG A 243 16.60 3.16 -5.52
CA ARG A 243 16.14 4.53 -5.78
C ARG A 243 14.77 4.72 -5.18
N THR A 244 14.67 5.69 -4.27
CA THR A 244 13.44 6.04 -3.57
C THR A 244 12.89 7.36 -4.08
N ALA A 245 11.56 7.50 -4.13
CA ALA A 245 10.86 8.74 -4.42
C ALA A 245 11.23 9.82 -3.39
N PHE A 246 11.46 9.43 -2.14
CA PHE A 246 11.98 10.34 -1.12
C PHE A 246 13.49 10.23 -0.98
N PRO A 247 14.28 11.32 -1.10
CA PRO A 247 15.69 11.25 -0.79
C PRO A 247 15.94 10.81 0.67
N PRO A 248 17.12 10.25 1.00
CA PRO A 248 17.48 9.82 2.35
C PRO A 248 17.42 10.92 3.41
N THR A 249 17.31 12.17 3.00
CA THR A 249 17.18 13.34 3.88
C THR A 249 15.74 13.67 4.25
N HIS A 250 14.73 12.99 3.68
CA HIS A 250 13.35 13.19 4.12
C HIS A 250 13.13 12.68 5.54
N PRO A 251 12.24 13.33 6.31
CA PRO A 251 11.89 12.85 7.64
C PRO A 251 11.38 11.41 7.59
N VAL A 252 11.88 10.59 8.50
CA VAL A 252 11.35 9.25 8.73
C VAL A 252 9.88 9.40 9.15
N PRO A 253 8.93 8.76 8.45
CA PRO A 253 7.54 8.84 8.85
C PRO A 253 7.36 8.25 10.25
N ALA A 254 6.69 8.99 11.12
CA ALA A 254 6.29 8.46 12.42
C ALA A 254 5.35 7.26 12.24
N PRO A 255 5.38 6.27 13.15
CA PRO A 255 4.37 5.22 13.19
C PRO A 255 2.97 5.84 13.15
N LEU A 256 2.16 5.41 12.18
CA LEU A 256 0.82 5.97 12.00
C LEU A 256 -0.19 5.39 13.00
N PHE A 257 0.19 4.33 13.71
CA PHE A 257 -0.68 3.55 14.57
C PHE A 257 -0.01 3.35 15.93
N GLU A 258 -0.42 4.19 16.88
CA GLU A 258 0.02 4.25 18.28
C GLU A 258 -1.15 4.16 19.24
#